data_AF-A0A916XCS4-F1
#
_entry.id   AF-A0A916XCS4-F1
#
_cell.length_a   1.000
_cell.length_b   1.000
_cell.length_c   1.000
_cell.angle_alpha   90.00
_cell.angle_beta   90.00
_cell.angle_gamma   90.00
#
_symmetry.space_group_name_H-M   'P 1'
#
loop_
_entity.id
_entity.type
_entity.pdbx_description
1 polymer ?
#
loop_
_entity_poly.entity_id
_entity_poly.type
_entity_poly.pdbx_seq_one_letter_code
_entity_poly.pdbx_strand_id
1 'polypeptide(L)'
;MRTLTIRRAAITGIAALTIAASSATGAMGEPTTNPLADTPFADAPLINALPSELVEALERDLNMSAEQFIEESDLAQQLAEIANTFRADFPDEFGGAWLNNGVPTIAVTTESLGQQVRDIGFEVKKVSRTEAVLRSDLAQLRDWISTLPEPLHSIFRDIMVNLSDNTIIVGLADTAVGDAIDLPSVLENAGIVFTPANEVIPGEDRIIEEPLPGGTEEQPVFPPASATVPPNFQVMGGDPFLSGSNASLRCSLGFNGVDSDGNAVNITAGHCNPDGPGATGAPTRFLDGPLAGQVFGTFTETNMDDVDYAIITVDDSHKDWFKTAGVRGGSDLHITGTADPVVGMPVCKSGVTTGFSCGVVTSTNLKLEVGNRTLGNAFTSNICALQGDSGGAIISGTRAVGVSSASDVGDFTSCSEAVRQTAIFGDTPLLYATPINDILNTSTYVRLNTQ
;
A
#
# COMPACT_ATOMS: atom_id res chain seq x y z
N MET A 1 -84.40 -58.02 -10.88
CA MET A 1 -85.03 -57.41 -9.70
C MET A 1 -84.33 -56.08 -9.42
N ARG A 2 -85.08 -54.96 -9.47
CA ARG A 2 -84.79 -53.56 -9.07
C ARG A 2 -83.56 -52.87 -9.71
N THR A 3 -83.66 -51.97 -10.72
CA THR A 3 -84.10 -50.53 -10.73
C THR A 3 -83.47 -49.71 -9.59
N LEU A 4 -82.79 -48.55 -9.76
CA LEU A 4 -83.02 -47.34 -10.57
C LEU A 4 -81.73 -46.47 -10.77
N THR A 5 -81.69 -45.76 -11.91
CA THR A 5 -81.16 -44.41 -12.30
C THR A 5 -80.33 -43.55 -11.31
N ILE A 6 -79.35 -42.73 -11.75
CA ILE A 6 -79.46 -41.28 -12.16
C ILE A 6 -78.07 -40.80 -12.68
N ARG A 7 -77.91 -40.35 -13.94
CA ARG A 7 -77.68 -38.96 -14.46
C ARG A 7 -76.63 -38.02 -13.80
N ARG A 8 -75.63 -37.65 -14.62
CA ARG A 8 -74.85 -36.38 -14.80
C ARG A 8 -74.89 -35.29 -13.71
N ALA A 9 -73.71 -34.77 -13.33
CA ALA A 9 -73.31 -33.34 -13.47
C ALA A 9 -71.85 -33.10 -13.01
N ALA A 10 -71.19 -32.15 -13.66
CA ALA A 10 -69.80 -31.73 -13.48
C ALA A 10 -69.58 -30.92 -12.18
N ILE A 11 -68.37 -30.98 -11.62
CA ILE A 11 -67.85 -29.96 -10.70
C ILE A 11 -66.37 -29.72 -10.99
N THR A 12 -66.09 -28.53 -11.53
CA THR A 12 -64.82 -27.83 -11.54
C THR A 12 -64.40 -27.52 -10.11
N GLY A 13 -63.27 -28.03 -9.65
CA GLY A 13 -62.68 -27.74 -8.35
C GLY A 13 -61.47 -26.83 -8.46
N ILE A 14 -61.68 -25.53 -8.25
CA ILE A 14 -60.64 -24.54 -7.99
C ILE A 14 -60.19 -24.73 -6.53
N ALA A 15 -58.93 -25.10 -6.30
CA ALA A 15 -58.34 -25.07 -4.97
C ALA A 15 -57.81 -23.67 -4.71
N ALA A 16 -58.55 -22.90 -3.90
CA ALA A 16 -58.11 -21.62 -3.37
C ALA A 16 -57.00 -21.84 -2.33
N LEU A 17 -55.79 -21.39 -2.64
CA LEU A 17 -54.68 -21.31 -1.69
C LEU A 17 -54.85 -20.03 -0.87
N THR A 18 -55.21 -20.18 0.40
CA THR A 18 -55.33 -19.09 1.36
C THR A 18 -53.95 -18.49 1.64
N ILE A 19 -53.75 -17.24 1.20
CA ILE A 19 -52.61 -16.41 1.59
C ILE A 19 -52.85 -15.93 3.03
N ALA A 20 -52.04 -16.42 3.96
CA ALA A 20 -51.90 -15.79 5.26
C ALA A 20 -51.13 -14.48 5.05
N ALA A 21 -51.82 -13.35 5.19
CA ALA A 21 -51.19 -12.04 5.24
C ALA A 21 -50.44 -11.90 6.57
N SER A 22 -49.17 -12.25 6.58
CA SER A 22 -48.23 -11.72 7.56
C SER A 22 -48.02 -10.25 7.20
N SER A 23 -48.59 -9.35 7.99
CA SER A 23 -48.25 -7.93 7.95
C SER A 23 -46.78 -7.77 8.35
N ALA A 24 -45.90 -7.83 7.36
CA ALA A 24 -44.56 -7.28 7.46
C ALA A 24 -44.75 -5.77 7.62
N THR A 25 -44.58 -5.28 8.85
CA THR A 25 -44.23 -3.89 9.10
C THR A 25 -43.02 -3.62 8.22
N GLY A 26 -43.20 -2.77 7.20
CA GLY A 26 -42.09 -2.29 6.40
C GLY A 26 -41.11 -1.62 7.36
N ALA A 27 -39.95 -2.26 7.57
CA ALA A 27 -38.76 -1.50 7.85
C ALA A 27 -38.60 -0.58 6.64
N MET A 28 -38.89 0.70 6.83
CA MET A 28 -38.47 1.69 5.85
C MET A 28 -36.96 1.51 5.76
N GLY A 29 -36.47 1.10 4.59
CA GLY A 29 -35.04 1.12 4.33
C GLY A 29 -34.54 2.50 4.70
N GLU A 30 -33.48 2.55 5.50
CA GLU A 30 -32.75 3.79 5.72
C GLU A 30 -32.46 4.39 4.34
N PRO A 31 -32.57 5.72 4.19
CA PRO A 31 -32.19 6.34 2.92
C PRO A 31 -30.76 5.88 2.63
N THR A 32 -30.52 5.38 1.42
CA THR A 32 -29.18 5.07 0.91
C THR A 32 -28.39 6.37 0.96
N THR A 33 -27.65 6.59 2.05
CA THR A 33 -26.78 7.74 2.22
C THR A 33 -25.70 7.63 1.17
N ASN A 34 -25.56 8.65 0.32
CA ASN A 34 -24.45 8.74 -0.61
C ASN A 34 -23.17 8.89 0.21
N PRO A 35 -22.26 7.89 0.24
CA PRO A 35 -21.04 7.93 1.06
C PRO A 35 -20.19 9.17 0.77
N LEU A 36 -20.22 9.67 -0.46
CA LEU A 36 -19.46 10.85 -0.92
C LEU A 36 -20.13 12.19 -0.57
N ALA A 37 -21.38 12.21 -0.12
CA ALA A 37 -22.12 13.44 0.18
C ALA A 37 -22.02 13.87 1.65
N ASP A 38 -21.64 12.95 2.55
CA ASP A 38 -21.55 13.20 4.00
C ASP A 38 -20.11 13.33 4.50
N THR A 39 -19.12 13.36 3.62
CA THR A 39 -17.71 13.60 3.98
C THR A 39 -17.49 15.08 4.28
N PRO A 40 -17.06 15.44 5.50
CA PRO A 40 -16.57 16.79 5.75
C PRO A 40 -15.37 17.06 4.82
N PHE A 41 -15.33 18.25 4.22
CA PHE A 41 -14.10 18.79 3.66
C PHE A 41 -13.00 18.75 4.72
N ALA A 42 -11.75 18.54 4.31
CA ALA A 42 -10.60 18.49 5.22
C ALA A 42 -10.67 19.63 6.26
N ASP A 43 -10.73 19.27 7.55
CA ASP A 43 -10.85 20.27 8.62
C ASP A 43 -9.60 21.18 8.62
N ALA A 44 -9.77 22.50 8.59
CA ALA A 44 -8.65 23.46 8.57
C ALA A 44 -7.57 23.22 9.66
N PRO A 45 -7.89 22.73 10.87
CA PRO A 45 -6.89 22.27 11.84
C PRO A 45 -5.98 21.11 11.37
N LEU A 46 -6.47 20.16 10.57
CA LEU A 46 -5.68 19.05 10.02
C LEU A 46 -4.69 19.52 8.96
N ILE A 47 -5.13 20.44 8.08
CA ILE A 47 -4.27 21.02 7.04
C ILE A 47 -3.11 21.79 7.66
N ASN A 48 -3.39 22.61 8.67
CA ASN A 48 -2.37 23.37 9.40
C ASN A 48 -1.44 22.51 10.26
N ALA A 49 -1.73 21.21 10.41
CA ALA A 49 -0.93 20.27 11.18
C ALA A 49 0.08 19.49 10.31
N LEU A 50 0.05 19.65 8.97
CA LEU A 50 1.04 19.02 8.11
C LEU A 50 2.39 19.75 8.19
N PRO A 51 3.52 19.02 8.28
CA PRO A 51 4.84 19.63 8.27
C PRO A 51 5.14 20.40 6.99
N SER A 52 5.89 21.50 7.08
CA SER A 52 6.32 22.30 5.93
C SER A 52 7.01 21.46 4.85
N GLU A 53 7.86 20.54 5.26
CA GLU A 53 8.66 19.67 4.39
C GLU A 53 7.77 18.65 3.67
N LEU A 54 6.69 18.21 4.30
CA LEU A 54 5.68 17.39 3.65
C LEU A 54 4.91 18.22 2.61
N VAL A 55 4.50 19.44 2.95
CA VAL A 55 3.82 20.34 2.02
C VAL A 55 4.71 20.68 0.83
N GLU A 56 5.98 20.98 1.06
CA GLU A 56 6.98 21.21 0.01
C GLU A 56 7.17 19.97 -0.88
N ALA A 57 7.19 18.76 -0.30
CA ALA A 57 7.29 17.52 -1.07
C ALA A 57 6.02 17.26 -1.91
N LEU A 58 4.82 17.56 -1.40
CA LEU A 58 3.56 17.45 -2.16
C LEU A 58 3.55 18.39 -3.37
N GLU A 59 3.95 19.65 -3.18
CA GLU A 59 4.07 20.62 -4.29
C GLU A 59 5.13 20.18 -5.29
N ARG A 60 6.29 19.72 -4.80
CA ARG A 60 7.45 19.33 -5.61
C ARG A 60 7.20 18.09 -6.45
N ASP A 61 6.62 17.04 -5.88
CA ASP A 61 6.56 15.71 -6.50
C ASP A 61 5.21 15.42 -7.17
N LEU A 62 4.12 15.98 -6.65
CA LEU A 62 2.75 15.72 -7.13
C LEU A 62 2.06 16.96 -7.68
N ASN A 63 2.63 18.16 -7.51
CA ASN A 63 1.96 19.43 -7.78
C ASN A 63 0.58 19.49 -7.09
N MET A 64 0.53 19.02 -5.85
CA MET A 64 -0.69 18.82 -5.05
C MET A 64 -0.67 19.74 -3.82
N SER A 65 -1.81 20.31 -3.46
CA SER A 65 -1.93 21.11 -2.23
C SER A 65 -2.13 20.22 -0.99
N ALA A 66 -1.84 20.77 0.19
CA ALA A 66 -2.09 20.09 1.46
C ALA A 66 -3.57 19.68 1.64
N GLU A 67 -4.50 20.55 1.23
CA GLU A 67 -5.94 20.29 1.24
C GLU A 67 -6.30 19.12 0.33
N GLN A 68 -5.84 19.16 -0.93
CA GLN A 68 -6.10 18.11 -1.90
C GLN A 68 -5.53 16.76 -1.43
N PHE A 69 -4.34 16.77 -0.82
CA PHE A 69 -3.74 15.57 -0.25
C PHE A 69 -4.63 14.93 0.82
N ILE A 70 -5.15 15.72 1.77
CA ILE A 70 -6.04 15.20 2.82
C ILE A 70 -7.36 14.68 2.22
N GLU A 71 -7.98 15.44 1.33
CA GLU A 71 -9.25 15.07 0.70
C GLU A 71 -9.13 13.77 -0.11
N GLU A 72 -8.11 13.64 -0.95
CA GLU A 72 -7.89 12.45 -1.75
C GLU A 72 -7.47 11.24 -0.88
N SER A 73 -6.77 11.47 0.23
CA SER A 73 -6.45 10.44 1.22
C SER A 73 -7.71 9.89 1.89
N ASP A 74 -8.62 10.75 2.33
CA ASP A 74 -9.89 10.36 2.95
C ASP A 74 -10.82 9.66 1.95
N LEU A 75 -10.85 10.15 0.71
CA LEU A 75 -11.63 9.56 -0.37
C LEU A 75 -11.13 8.15 -0.72
N ALA A 76 -9.83 7.94 -0.76
CA ALA A 76 -9.23 6.63 -0.98
C ALA A 76 -9.64 5.62 0.11
N GLN A 77 -9.72 6.04 1.38
CA GLN A 77 -10.13 5.13 2.46
C GLN A 77 -11.61 4.72 2.36
N GLN A 78 -12.50 5.65 2.02
CA GLN A 78 -13.90 5.29 1.75
C GLN A 78 -14.03 4.34 0.57
N LEU A 79 -13.25 4.59 -0.49
CA LEU A 79 -13.20 3.69 -1.64
C LEU A 79 -12.69 2.30 -1.23
N ALA A 80 -11.70 2.19 -0.34
CA ALA A 80 -11.21 0.92 0.19
C ALA A 80 -12.30 0.14 0.94
N GLU A 81 -13.02 0.79 1.84
CA GLU A 81 -14.11 0.18 2.61
C GLU A 81 -15.23 -0.36 1.71
N ILE A 82 -15.64 0.43 0.73
CA ILE A 82 -16.67 0.04 -0.25
C ILE A 82 -16.15 -1.07 -1.14
N ALA A 83 -14.92 -0.97 -1.63
CA ALA A 83 -14.28 -2.02 -2.43
C ALA A 83 -14.21 -3.34 -1.67
N ASN A 84 -13.89 -3.33 -0.38
CA ASN A 84 -13.88 -4.52 0.46
C ASN A 84 -15.26 -5.17 0.56
N THR A 85 -16.31 -4.36 0.72
CA THR A 85 -17.70 -4.83 0.71
C THR A 85 -18.07 -5.45 -0.63
N PHE A 86 -17.79 -4.75 -1.73
CA PHE A 86 -18.13 -5.22 -3.08
C PHE A 86 -17.36 -6.49 -3.47
N ARG A 87 -16.10 -6.60 -3.05
CA ARG A 87 -15.27 -7.80 -3.24
C ARG A 87 -15.84 -9.01 -2.50
N ALA A 88 -16.41 -8.80 -1.31
CA ALA A 88 -17.02 -9.87 -0.52
C ALA A 88 -18.41 -10.28 -1.04
N ASP A 89 -19.26 -9.31 -1.38
CA ASP A 89 -20.66 -9.56 -1.73
C ASP A 89 -20.85 -9.91 -3.22
N PHE A 90 -19.97 -9.40 -4.10
CA PHE A 90 -20.07 -9.55 -5.56
C PHE A 90 -18.77 -10.03 -6.22
N PRO A 91 -18.14 -11.14 -5.76
CA PRO A 91 -16.83 -11.59 -6.26
C PRO A 91 -16.82 -11.94 -7.77
N ASP A 92 -17.97 -12.34 -8.32
CA ASP A 92 -18.15 -12.70 -9.74
C ASP A 92 -18.49 -11.50 -10.64
N GLU A 93 -18.67 -10.30 -10.06
CA GLU A 93 -19.05 -9.09 -10.79
C GLU A 93 -18.09 -7.91 -10.55
N PHE A 94 -17.39 -7.90 -9.41
CA PHE A 94 -16.46 -6.85 -9.04
C PHE A 94 -15.13 -6.92 -9.81
N GLY A 95 -14.77 -5.84 -10.49
CA GLY A 95 -13.59 -5.72 -11.36
C GLY A 95 -12.38 -5.04 -10.73
N GLY A 96 -12.55 -4.38 -9.59
CA GLY A 96 -11.50 -3.62 -8.89
C GLY A 96 -11.94 -2.20 -8.53
N ALA A 97 -11.07 -1.48 -7.81
CA ALA A 97 -11.31 -0.10 -7.41
C ALA A 97 -10.01 0.70 -7.37
N TRP A 98 -10.04 1.95 -7.81
CA TRP A 98 -8.89 2.87 -7.81
C TRP A 98 -9.36 4.33 -7.82
N LEU A 99 -8.46 5.22 -7.42
CA LEU A 99 -8.59 6.66 -7.60
C LEU A 99 -7.94 7.06 -8.93
N ASN A 100 -8.61 7.87 -9.73
CA ASN A 100 -8.07 8.39 -10.99
C ASN A 100 -8.08 9.91 -10.93
N ASN A 101 -6.94 10.53 -10.60
CA ASN A 101 -6.81 11.98 -10.45
C ASN A 101 -7.91 12.56 -9.53
N GLY A 102 -8.03 12.02 -8.31
CA GLY A 102 -9.07 12.39 -7.36
C GLY A 102 -10.47 11.83 -7.64
N VAL A 103 -10.69 11.10 -8.74
CA VAL A 103 -12.01 10.53 -9.07
C VAL A 103 -12.10 9.05 -8.66
N PRO A 104 -12.99 8.68 -7.73
CA PRO A 104 -13.04 7.33 -7.21
C PRO A 104 -13.82 6.43 -8.18
N THR A 105 -13.16 5.42 -8.72
CA THR A 105 -13.69 4.54 -9.77
C THR A 105 -13.79 3.11 -9.28
N ILE A 106 -14.93 2.48 -9.53
CA ILE A 106 -15.16 1.05 -9.32
C ILE A 106 -15.38 0.37 -10.67
N ALA A 107 -14.58 -0.67 -10.93
CA ALA A 107 -14.76 -1.54 -12.08
C ALA A 107 -15.79 -2.64 -11.79
N VAL A 108 -16.64 -2.93 -12.77
CA VAL A 108 -17.65 -3.99 -12.70
C VAL A 108 -17.80 -4.69 -14.05
N THR A 109 -18.24 -5.95 -14.05
CA THR A 109 -18.51 -6.71 -15.28
C THR A 109 -19.97 -6.62 -15.75
N THR A 110 -20.89 -6.23 -14.85
CA THR A 110 -22.35 -6.19 -15.12
C THR A 110 -22.93 -4.78 -15.01
N GLU A 111 -24.01 -4.54 -15.76
CA GLU A 111 -24.73 -3.26 -15.70
C GLU A 111 -25.49 -3.09 -14.38
N SER A 112 -25.99 -4.19 -13.80
CA SER A 112 -26.74 -4.18 -12.54
C SER A 112 -25.88 -3.72 -11.37
N LEU A 113 -24.65 -4.22 -11.25
CA LEU A 113 -23.72 -3.77 -10.22
C LEU A 113 -23.25 -2.34 -10.53
N GLY A 114 -23.04 -2.01 -11.80
CA GLY A 114 -22.72 -0.65 -12.23
C GLY A 114 -23.76 0.38 -11.79
N GLN A 115 -25.05 0.07 -11.88
CA GLN A 115 -26.07 0.99 -11.39
C GLN A 115 -25.99 1.19 -9.87
N GLN A 116 -25.75 0.12 -9.09
CA GLN A 116 -25.56 0.25 -7.64
C GLN A 116 -24.39 1.15 -7.29
N VAL A 117 -23.26 1.04 -8.00
CA VAL A 117 -22.09 1.91 -7.84
C VAL A 117 -22.44 3.38 -8.13
N ARG A 118 -23.20 3.66 -9.20
CA ARG A 118 -23.63 5.04 -9.51
C ARG A 118 -24.57 5.61 -8.46
N ASP A 119 -25.44 4.79 -7.90
CA ASP A 119 -26.42 5.19 -6.88
C ASP A 119 -25.72 5.62 -5.57
N ILE A 120 -24.53 5.06 -5.29
CA ILE A 120 -23.66 5.48 -4.18
C ILE A 120 -22.59 6.52 -4.58
N GLY A 121 -22.69 7.12 -5.78
CA GLY A 121 -21.91 8.28 -6.19
C GLY A 121 -20.55 8.03 -6.84
N PHE A 122 -20.14 6.77 -7.04
CA PHE A 122 -18.83 6.42 -7.59
C PHE A 122 -18.85 6.35 -9.13
N GLU A 123 -17.69 6.61 -9.75
CA GLU A 123 -17.54 6.38 -11.18
C GLU A 123 -17.50 4.87 -11.49
N VAL A 124 -18.09 4.48 -12.61
CA VAL A 124 -18.15 3.07 -13.03
C VAL A 124 -17.32 2.88 -14.29
N LYS A 125 -16.38 1.94 -14.23
CA LYS A 125 -15.72 1.39 -15.42
C LYS A 125 -16.23 -0.01 -15.71
N LYS A 126 -16.77 -0.23 -16.91
CA LYS A 126 -17.14 -1.58 -17.34
C LYS A 126 -15.87 -2.32 -17.79
N VAL A 127 -15.65 -3.50 -17.23
CA VAL A 127 -14.49 -4.36 -17.54
C VAL A 127 -14.93 -5.77 -17.94
N SER A 128 -14.02 -6.55 -18.53
CA SER A 128 -14.32 -7.91 -19.00
C SER A 128 -13.99 -8.99 -17.98
N ARG A 129 -13.01 -8.75 -17.09
CA ARG A 129 -12.54 -9.69 -16.06
C ARG A 129 -12.81 -9.13 -14.68
N THR A 130 -13.15 -10.02 -13.74
CA THR A 130 -13.27 -9.66 -12.33
C THR A 130 -11.89 -9.55 -11.68
N GLU A 131 -11.82 -8.88 -10.53
CA GLU A 131 -10.61 -8.83 -9.72
C GLU A 131 -10.19 -10.26 -9.28
N ALA A 132 -11.14 -11.11 -8.95
CA ALA A 132 -10.89 -12.50 -8.57
C ALA A 132 -10.22 -13.31 -9.70
N VAL A 133 -10.68 -13.13 -10.94
CA VAL A 133 -10.07 -13.75 -12.12
C VAL A 133 -8.65 -13.23 -12.34
N LEU A 134 -8.44 -11.90 -12.29
CA LEU A 134 -7.10 -11.31 -12.43
C LEU A 134 -6.11 -11.88 -11.39
N ARG A 135 -6.54 -12.01 -10.14
CA ARG A 135 -5.72 -12.60 -9.06
C ARG A 135 -5.43 -14.08 -9.29
N SER A 136 -6.42 -14.84 -9.76
CA SER A 136 -6.25 -16.26 -10.03
C SER A 136 -5.29 -16.50 -11.20
N ASP A 137 -5.39 -15.70 -12.26
CA ASP A 137 -4.51 -15.80 -13.43
C ASP A 137 -3.08 -15.37 -13.08
N LEU A 138 -2.92 -14.35 -12.24
CA LEU A 138 -1.64 -13.93 -11.70
C LEU A 138 -0.96 -15.04 -10.87
N ALA A 139 -1.72 -15.73 -10.02
CA ALA A 139 -1.20 -16.83 -9.23
C ALA A 139 -0.72 -18.00 -10.12
N GLN A 140 -1.52 -18.38 -11.12
CA GLN A 140 -1.14 -19.42 -12.08
C GLN A 140 0.11 -19.04 -12.89
N LEU A 141 0.23 -17.77 -13.28
CA LEU A 141 1.40 -17.27 -13.99
C LEU A 141 2.67 -17.37 -13.14
N ARG A 142 2.59 -17.01 -11.85
CA ARG A 142 3.71 -17.13 -10.90
C ARG A 142 4.11 -18.59 -10.67
N ASP A 143 3.13 -19.47 -10.44
CA ASP A 143 3.38 -20.90 -10.29
C ASP A 143 4.10 -21.47 -11.52
N TRP A 144 3.69 -21.05 -12.73
CA TRP A 144 4.38 -21.44 -13.95
C TRP A 144 5.81 -20.90 -14.02
N ILE A 145 6.04 -19.61 -13.72
CA ILE A 145 7.38 -18.99 -13.75
C ILE A 145 8.35 -19.70 -12.80
N SER A 146 7.91 -20.05 -11.59
CA SER A 146 8.74 -20.77 -10.60
C SER A 146 9.20 -22.16 -11.07
N THR A 147 8.56 -22.73 -12.10
CA THR A 147 8.95 -24.04 -12.67
C THR A 147 9.99 -23.93 -13.78
N LEU A 148 10.32 -22.71 -14.22
CA LEU A 148 11.26 -22.47 -15.31
C LEU A 148 12.71 -22.71 -14.87
N PRO A 149 13.57 -23.31 -15.71
CA PRO A 149 14.99 -23.45 -15.42
C PRO A 149 15.74 -22.14 -15.70
N GLU A 150 16.86 -21.91 -15.01
CA GLU A 150 17.80 -20.85 -15.40
C GLU A 150 18.36 -21.08 -16.82
N PRO A 151 18.55 -20.03 -17.65
CA PRO A 151 18.38 -18.60 -17.33
C PRO A 151 16.96 -18.05 -17.55
N LEU A 152 15.96 -18.88 -17.87
CA LEU A 152 14.61 -18.42 -18.20
C LEU A 152 13.81 -17.96 -16.99
N HIS A 153 14.18 -18.39 -15.79
CA HIS A 153 13.53 -17.91 -14.57
C HIS A 153 13.93 -16.46 -14.27
N SER A 154 15.22 -16.14 -14.36
CA SER A 154 15.79 -14.82 -14.04
C SER A 154 15.46 -13.69 -15.03
N ILE A 155 14.78 -13.98 -16.14
CA ILE A 155 14.31 -12.91 -17.05
C ILE A 155 13.04 -12.23 -16.54
N PHE A 156 12.24 -12.86 -15.68
CA PHE A 156 11.01 -12.27 -15.17
C PHE A 156 11.37 -11.42 -13.95
N ARG A 157 11.17 -10.11 -14.06
CA ARG A 157 11.55 -9.15 -13.01
C ARG A 157 10.35 -8.80 -12.13
N ASP A 158 9.29 -8.32 -12.78
CA ASP A 158 8.12 -7.79 -12.11
C ASP A 158 6.84 -8.40 -12.69
N ILE A 159 5.84 -8.63 -11.85
CA ILE A 159 4.52 -9.07 -12.30
C ILE A 159 3.46 -8.35 -11.47
N MET A 160 2.63 -7.56 -12.12
CA MET A 160 1.62 -6.72 -11.48
C MET A 160 0.25 -6.83 -12.16
N VAL A 161 -0.80 -6.40 -11.45
CA VAL A 161 -2.16 -6.29 -11.98
C VAL A 161 -2.45 -4.82 -12.19
N ASN A 162 -2.77 -4.43 -13.41
CA ASN A 162 -3.30 -3.11 -13.72
C ASN A 162 -4.83 -3.18 -13.73
N LEU A 163 -5.44 -2.70 -12.65
CA LEU A 163 -6.90 -2.73 -12.48
C LEU A 163 -7.61 -1.81 -13.48
N SER A 164 -7.02 -0.64 -13.77
CA SER A 164 -7.58 0.31 -14.73
C SER A 164 -7.66 -0.30 -16.12
N ASP A 165 -6.63 -0.99 -16.59
CA ASP A 165 -6.60 -1.61 -17.92
C ASP A 165 -7.16 -3.04 -17.93
N ASN A 166 -7.51 -3.58 -16.76
CA ASN A 166 -8.04 -4.92 -16.58
C ASN A 166 -7.09 -6.01 -17.12
N THR A 167 -5.78 -5.79 -16.92
CA THR A 167 -4.67 -6.58 -17.46
C THR A 167 -3.69 -7.01 -16.37
N ILE A 168 -2.86 -8.01 -16.69
CA ILE A 168 -1.67 -8.40 -15.94
C ILE A 168 -0.46 -7.93 -16.72
N ILE A 169 0.50 -7.28 -16.08
CA ILE A 169 1.70 -6.77 -16.71
C ILE A 169 2.89 -7.56 -16.19
N VAL A 170 3.76 -7.99 -17.10
CA VAL A 170 4.95 -8.79 -16.84
C VAL A 170 6.17 -8.04 -17.37
N GLY A 171 7.02 -7.57 -16.46
CA GLY A 171 8.29 -6.95 -16.78
C GLY A 171 9.39 -7.99 -17.01
N LEU A 172 10.12 -7.83 -18.12
CA LEU A 172 11.26 -8.68 -18.47
C LEU A 172 12.59 -7.98 -18.19
N ALA A 173 13.64 -8.73 -17.92
CA ALA A 173 15.00 -8.24 -17.68
C ALA A 173 15.72 -7.92 -19.01
N ASP A 174 16.56 -6.88 -18.99
CA ASP A 174 17.37 -6.44 -20.15
C ASP A 174 18.51 -7.42 -20.39
N THR A 175 18.19 -8.52 -21.08
CA THR A 175 19.13 -9.58 -21.38
C THR A 175 18.93 -10.01 -22.83
N ALA A 176 20.00 -10.49 -23.47
CA ALA A 176 19.92 -11.06 -24.82
C ALA A 176 18.93 -12.23 -24.92
N VAL A 177 18.57 -12.85 -23.80
CA VAL A 177 17.52 -13.88 -23.71
C VAL A 177 16.14 -13.23 -23.62
N GLY A 178 15.96 -12.21 -22.78
CA GLY A 178 14.72 -11.42 -22.70
C GLY A 178 14.32 -10.80 -24.02
N ASP A 179 15.27 -10.20 -24.75
CA ASP A 179 15.05 -9.61 -26.08
C ASP A 179 14.70 -10.63 -27.18
N ALA A 180 15.06 -11.91 -26.95
CA ALA A 180 14.92 -12.97 -27.95
C ALA A 180 13.66 -13.82 -27.77
N ILE A 181 12.89 -13.61 -26.70
CA ILE A 181 11.66 -14.37 -26.45
C ILE A 181 10.49 -13.68 -27.14
N ASP A 182 10.07 -14.27 -28.26
CA ASP A 182 8.81 -13.98 -28.92
C ASP A 182 7.68 -14.70 -28.16
N LEU A 183 7.11 -14.00 -27.16
CA LEU A 183 6.02 -14.58 -26.37
C LEU A 183 4.74 -14.68 -27.20
N PRO A 184 3.94 -15.75 -27.04
CA PRO A 184 2.78 -15.95 -27.91
C PRO A 184 1.78 -14.80 -27.78
N SER A 185 1.34 -14.25 -28.90
CA SER A 185 0.19 -13.31 -29.00
C SER A 185 -1.10 -13.85 -28.36
N VAL A 186 -1.15 -15.14 -28.05
CA VAL A 186 -2.19 -15.79 -27.25
C VAL A 186 -2.28 -15.23 -25.83
N LEU A 187 -1.16 -14.78 -25.25
CA LEU A 187 -1.12 -14.22 -23.88
C LEU A 187 -1.62 -12.77 -23.82
N GLU A 188 -1.38 -11.97 -24.87
CA GLU A 188 -2.00 -10.63 -25.01
C GLU A 188 -3.52 -10.74 -25.07
N ASN A 189 -4.04 -11.75 -25.79
CA ASN A 189 -5.47 -12.05 -25.83
C ASN A 189 -6.03 -12.53 -24.48
N ALA A 190 -5.18 -13.01 -23.58
CA ALA A 190 -5.52 -13.33 -22.19
C ALA A 190 -5.41 -12.10 -21.26
N GLY A 191 -5.14 -10.91 -21.81
CA GLY A 191 -4.94 -9.68 -21.05
C GLY A 191 -3.63 -9.68 -20.26
N ILE A 192 -2.61 -10.39 -20.74
CA ILE A 192 -1.24 -10.35 -20.20
C ILE A 192 -0.38 -9.52 -21.15
N VAL A 193 0.18 -8.43 -20.64
CA VAL A 193 1.04 -7.50 -21.38
C VAL A 193 2.48 -7.74 -20.93
N PHE A 194 3.38 -8.01 -21.88
CA PHE A 194 4.81 -8.12 -21.60
C PHE A 194 5.47 -6.80 -21.94
N THR A 195 6.23 -6.27 -20.99
CA THR A 195 7.00 -5.05 -21.18
C THR A 195 8.49 -5.41 -21.18
N PRO A 196 9.20 -5.14 -22.29
CA PRO A 196 10.66 -5.16 -22.30
C PRO A 196 11.23 -4.31 -21.17
N ALA A 197 12.46 -4.60 -20.77
CA ALA A 197 13.11 -3.93 -19.64
C ALA A 197 13.22 -2.40 -19.76
N ASN A 198 13.12 -1.88 -20.99
CA ASN A 198 13.31 -0.49 -21.38
C ASN A 198 12.02 0.14 -21.96
N GLU A 199 10.86 -0.52 -21.80
CA GLU A 199 9.58 -0.03 -22.31
C GLU A 199 8.58 0.22 -21.18
N VAL A 200 7.95 1.39 -21.25
CA VAL A 200 7.01 1.90 -20.26
C VAL A 200 5.80 1.01 -20.10
N ILE A 201 5.48 0.72 -18.84
CA ILE A 201 4.27 0.03 -18.43
C ILE A 201 3.02 0.87 -18.84
N PRO A 202 2.12 0.34 -19.69
CA PRO A 202 0.88 1.04 -20.02
C PRO A 202 0.02 1.23 -18.75
N GLY A 203 -0.44 2.47 -18.50
CA GLY A 203 -1.27 2.83 -17.35
C GLY A 203 -0.76 4.01 -16.51
N GLU A 204 0.46 4.48 -16.74
CA GLU A 204 1.00 5.69 -16.11
C GLU A 204 0.80 6.91 -17.01
N ASP A 205 -0.18 7.77 -16.69
CA ASP A 205 -0.26 9.11 -17.29
C ASP A 205 0.94 9.94 -16.80
N ARG A 206 1.80 10.29 -17.75
CA ARG A 206 3.08 10.95 -17.54
C ARG A 206 2.88 12.44 -17.20
N ILE A 207 3.29 12.85 -16.01
CA ILE A 207 3.70 14.24 -15.76
C ILE A 207 5.22 14.26 -15.68
N ILE A 208 5.86 14.61 -16.79
CA ILE A 208 7.28 14.94 -16.85
C ILE A 208 7.35 16.46 -16.94
N GLU A 209 7.76 17.17 -15.89
CA GLU A 209 8.51 18.44 -16.05
C GLU A 209 9.54 18.66 -14.94
N GLU A 210 10.78 18.89 -15.40
CA GLU A 210 11.94 19.52 -14.75
C GLU A 210 12.63 18.81 -13.57
N PRO A 211 13.96 18.98 -13.42
CA PRO A 211 14.74 18.20 -12.47
C PRO A 211 14.73 18.78 -11.06
N LEU A 212 14.44 17.90 -10.09
CA LEU A 212 14.46 18.15 -8.66
C LEU A 212 15.81 18.76 -8.20
N PRO A 213 15.83 19.91 -7.51
CA PRO A 213 17.00 20.34 -6.75
C PRO A 213 17.18 19.41 -5.55
N GLY A 214 18.39 18.86 -5.39
CA GLY A 214 18.74 18.00 -4.26
C GLY A 214 18.63 18.78 -2.95
N GLY A 215 17.67 18.40 -2.10
CA GLY A 215 17.53 18.91 -0.76
C GLY A 215 18.73 18.48 0.09
N THR A 216 19.45 19.44 0.65
CA THR A 216 20.41 19.19 1.72
C THR A 216 19.65 19.27 3.05
N GLU A 217 18.93 18.20 3.42
CA GLU A 217 18.36 18.13 4.77
C GLU A 217 19.48 17.85 5.79
N GLU A 218 19.61 18.74 6.78
CA GLU A 218 20.48 18.51 7.94
C GLU A 218 20.00 17.25 8.67
N GLN A 219 20.84 16.22 8.64
CA GLN A 219 20.61 14.97 9.34
C GLN A 219 20.44 15.23 10.84
N PRO A 220 19.43 14.66 11.51
CA PRO A 220 19.32 14.78 12.95
C PRO A 220 20.55 14.12 13.59
N VAL A 221 21.35 14.94 14.27
CA VAL A 221 22.47 14.45 15.08
C VAL A 221 21.87 14.01 16.42
N PHE A 222 21.85 12.70 16.70
CA PHE A 222 21.45 12.25 18.02
C PHE A 222 22.47 12.70 19.04
N PRO A 223 22.04 13.12 20.24
CA PRO A 223 22.97 13.55 21.27
C PRO A 223 23.95 12.41 21.61
N PRO A 224 25.28 12.66 21.61
CA PRO A 224 26.25 11.66 22.05
C PRO A 224 25.97 11.26 23.49
N ALA A 225 26.46 10.09 23.92
CA ALA A 225 26.22 9.56 25.27
C ALA A 225 26.62 10.51 26.42
N SER A 226 27.45 11.52 26.13
CA SER A 226 27.91 12.54 27.06
C SER A 226 27.18 13.88 26.98
N ALA A 227 26.28 14.08 26.01
CA ALA A 227 25.54 15.33 25.83
C ALA A 227 24.28 15.40 26.69
N THR A 228 23.88 16.62 27.05
CA THR A 228 22.60 16.87 27.70
C THR A 228 21.49 16.74 26.66
N VAL A 229 20.70 15.67 26.76
CA VAL A 229 19.52 15.44 25.90
C VAL A 229 18.47 16.51 26.20
N PRO A 230 17.89 17.19 25.19
CA PRO A 230 16.79 18.12 25.42
C PRO A 230 15.64 17.43 26.17
N PRO A 231 14.96 18.11 27.12
CA PRO A 231 13.89 17.51 27.93
C PRO A 231 12.74 16.89 27.13
N ASN A 232 12.55 17.33 25.88
CA ASN A 232 11.49 16.90 24.98
C ASN A 232 12.05 16.21 23.73
N PHE A 233 13.24 15.63 23.79
CA PHE A 233 13.79 14.87 22.68
C PHE A 233 12.88 13.68 22.36
N GLN A 234 12.54 13.53 21.08
CA GLN A 234 11.69 12.45 20.58
C GLN A 234 12.30 11.88 19.30
N VAL A 235 12.11 10.58 19.16
CA VAL A 235 12.51 9.75 18.03
C VAL A 235 11.23 9.35 17.31
N MET A 236 11.23 9.48 15.99
CA MET A 236 10.03 9.47 15.15
C MET A 236 10.24 8.60 13.92
N GLY A 237 9.15 8.35 13.19
CA GLY A 237 9.28 7.81 11.84
C GLY A 237 10.16 8.69 10.95
N GLY A 238 10.95 8.09 10.08
CA GLY A 238 11.92 8.78 9.22
C GLY A 238 13.29 9.02 9.88
N ASP A 239 13.41 8.91 11.20
CA ASP A 239 14.71 8.99 11.87
C ASP A 239 15.65 7.86 11.47
N PRO A 240 16.98 8.10 11.40
CA PRO A 240 17.89 7.03 11.08
C PRO A 240 18.22 6.16 12.28
N PHE A 241 18.55 4.92 11.97
CA PHE A 241 19.26 4.03 12.88
C PHE A 241 20.32 3.20 12.14
N LEU A 242 21.28 2.69 12.91
CA LEU A 242 22.21 1.67 12.45
C LEU A 242 21.85 0.32 13.07
N SER A 243 22.00 -0.73 12.28
CA SER A 243 21.62 -2.09 12.64
C SER A 243 22.82 -3.03 12.73
N GLY A 244 22.74 -3.97 13.68
CA GLY A 244 23.68 -5.07 13.87
C GLY A 244 24.85 -4.73 14.80
N SER A 245 25.56 -5.78 15.21
CA SER A 245 26.71 -5.67 16.10
C SER A 245 27.83 -4.77 15.54
N ASN A 246 27.96 -4.75 14.20
CA ASN A 246 28.93 -3.92 13.48
C ASN A 246 28.35 -2.60 12.96
N ALA A 247 27.07 -2.30 13.26
CA ALA A 247 26.38 -1.10 12.78
C ALA A 247 26.46 -0.93 11.24
N SER A 248 26.29 -2.04 10.50
CA SER A 248 26.63 -2.14 9.09
C SER A 248 25.53 -1.71 8.12
N LEU A 249 24.28 -1.68 8.58
CA LEU A 249 23.13 -1.23 7.78
C LEU A 249 22.58 0.06 8.37
N ARG A 250 22.42 1.08 7.52
CA ARG A 250 21.70 2.32 7.85
C ARG A 250 20.29 2.20 7.29
N CYS A 251 19.30 2.38 8.15
CA CYS A 251 17.88 2.32 7.83
C CYS A 251 17.14 3.49 8.47
N SER A 252 15.87 3.63 8.13
CA SER A 252 14.94 4.59 8.71
C SER A 252 13.93 3.89 9.62
N LEU A 253 13.59 4.54 10.72
CA LEU A 253 12.50 4.12 11.60
C LEU A 253 11.16 4.34 10.89
N GLY A 254 10.21 3.42 11.09
CA GLY A 254 8.89 3.51 10.47
C GLY A 254 7.91 4.15 11.43
N PHE A 255 7.25 3.34 12.26
CA PHE A 255 6.25 3.86 13.20
C PHE A 255 6.51 3.40 14.62
N ASN A 256 6.39 4.33 15.56
CA ASN A 256 6.41 4.01 16.98
C ASN A 256 5.10 3.33 17.40
N GLY A 257 5.22 2.44 18.37
CA GLY A 257 4.11 1.71 18.92
C GLY A 257 4.38 1.20 20.32
N VAL A 258 3.48 0.34 20.78
CA VAL A 258 3.64 -0.41 22.02
C VAL A 258 3.33 -1.87 21.80
N ASP A 259 4.05 -2.74 22.52
CA ASP A 259 3.72 -4.16 22.59
C ASP A 259 2.61 -4.46 23.63
N SER A 260 2.26 -5.73 23.79
CA SER A 260 1.22 -6.18 24.73
C SER A 260 1.56 -5.92 26.20
N ASP A 261 2.85 -5.76 26.52
CA ASP A 261 3.35 -5.50 27.86
C ASP A 261 3.52 -3.99 28.13
N GLY A 262 3.28 -3.15 27.11
CA GLY A 262 3.40 -1.70 27.16
C GLY A 262 4.83 -1.19 26.95
N ASN A 263 5.74 -2.05 26.48
CA ASN A 263 7.08 -1.61 26.08
C ASN A 263 6.99 -0.81 24.79
N ALA A 264 7.82 0.22 24.67
CA ALA A 264 7.93 0.98 23.44
C ALA A 264 8.56 0.12 22.34
N VAL A 265 7.98 0.17 21.14
CA VAL A 265 8.50 -0.52 19.96
C VAL A 265 8.57 0.43 18.76
N ASN A 266 9.38 0.08 17.76
CA ASN A 266 9.32 0.68 16.44
C ASN A 266 9.12 -0.41 15.38
N ILE A 267 8.24 -0.14 14.43
CA ILE A 267 8.00 -0.97 13.24
C ILE A 267 8.89 -0.43 12.11
N THR A 268 9.71 -1.28 11.52
CA THR A 268 10.62 -0.97 10.39
C THR A 268 10.63 -2.12 9.38
N ALA A 269 11.52 -2.09 8.38
CA ALA A 269 11.65 -3.17 7.39
C ALA A 269 12.44 -4.38 7.94
N GLY A 270 12.07 -5.58 7.52
CA GLY A 270 12.68 -6.83 7.96
C GLY A 270 14.14 -6.96 7.51
N HIS A 271 14.44 -6.58 6.27
CA HIS A 271 15.81 -6.61 5.73
C HIS A 271 16.77 -5.63 6.43
N CYS A 272 16.28 -4.72 7.27
CA CYS A 272 17.13 -3.91 8.15
C CYS A 272 17.72 -4.73 9.29
N ASN A 273 17.25 -5.95 9.55
CA ASN A 273 17.91 -6.90 10.42
C ASN A 273 18.98 -7.69 9.63
N PRO A 274 20.28 -7.48 9.90
CA PRO A 274 21.36 -8.13 9.16
C PRO A 274 21.44 -9.64 9.42
N ASP A 275 20.80 -10.14 10.48
CA ASP A 275 20.83 -11.56 10.83
C ASP A 275 19.80 -12.38 10.02
N GLY A 276 18.91 -11.71 9.27
CA GLY A 276 18.03 -12.32 8.27
C GLY A 276 16.65 -12.77 8.79
N PRO A 277 15.91 -13.56 7.98
CA PRO A 277 14.52 -13.93 8.25
C PRO A 277 14.38 -14.70 9.57
N GLY A 278 13.39 -14.31 10.39
CA GLY A 278 13.11 -14.93 11.70
C GLY A 278 14.16 -14.66 12.79
N ALA A 279 15.23 -13.91 12.49
CA ALA A 279 16.26 -13.61 13.47
C ALA A 279 15.82 -12.56 14.49
N THR A 280 16.38 -12.63 15.70
CA THR A 280 16.13 -11.69 16.80
C THR A 280 17.44 -11.39 17.54
N GLY A 281 17.44 -10.34 18.35
CA GLY A 281 18.56 -9.97 19.22
C GLY A 281 19.63 -9.09 18.59
N ALA A 282 19.57 -8.84 17.27
CA ALA A 282 20.42 -7.85 16.63
C ALA A 282 20.21 -6.46 17.28
N PRO A 283 21.28 -5.75 17.68
CA PRO A 283 21.15 -4.44 18.32
C PRO A 283 20.89 -3.34 17.28
N THR A 284 20.18 -2.32 17.72
CA THR A 284 19.91 -1.09 16.95
C THR A 284 20.50 0.11 17.67
N ARG A 285 21.07 1.05 16.93
CA ARG A 285 21.86 2.16 17.46
C ARG A 285 21.44 3.48 16.85
N PHE A 286 21.45 4.53 17.67
CA PHE A 286 21.33 5.90 17.18
C PHE A 286 22.54 6.28 16.32
N LEU A 287 22.38 7.27 15.45
CA LEU A 287 23.50 7.85 14.70
C LEU A 287 24.13 8.99 15.51
N ASP A 288 25.44 8.95 15.72
CA ASP A 288 26.21 10.04 16.34
C ASP A 288 27.15 10.64 15.28
N GLY A 289 26.59 11.53 14.45
CA GLY A 289 27.26 12.01 13.24
C GLY A 289 27.61 10.84 12.30
N PRO A 290 28.87 10.65 11.88
CA PRO A 290 29.27 9.51 11.04
C PRO A 290 29.48 8.21 11.83
N LEU A 291 29.28 8.19 13.15
CA LEU A 291 29.60 7.07 14.01
C LEU A 291 28.35 6.38 14.57
N ALA A 292 28.53 5.13 14.99
CA ALA A 292 27.51 4.39 15.72
C ALA A 292 27.39 4.90 17.15
N GLY A 293 26.20 5.37 17.51
CA GLY A 293 25.86 5.84 18.83
C GLY A 293 25.46 4.72 19.80
N GLN A 294 24.71 5.12 20.83
CA GLN A 294 24.20 4.21 21.86
C GLN A 294 23.22 3.20 21.25
N VAL A 295 23.22 2.00 21.81
CA VAL A 295 22.15 1.02 21.55
C VAL A 295 20.86 1.55 22.16
N PHE A 296 19.78 1.52 21.40
CA PHE A 296 18.46 1.94 21.89
C PHE A 296 17.44 0.82 21.96
N GLY A 297 17.74 -0.33 21.37
CA GLY A 297 16.83 -1.46 21.35
C GLY A 297 17.38 -2.61 20.53
N THR A 298 16.56 -3.64 20.39
CA THR A 298 16.91 -4.87 19.65
C THR A 298 15.74 -5.36 18.81
N PHE A 299 16.06 -6.01 17.70
CA PHE A 299 15.05 -6.72 16.90
C PHE A 299 14.43 -7.87 17.71
N THR A 300 13.13 -7.85 17.90
CA THR A 300 12.36 -8.90 18.59
C THR A 300 11.50 -9.72 17.65
N GLU A 301 11.29 -9.23 16.44
CA GLU A 301 10.62 -9.96 15.37
C GLU A 301 11.18 -9.50 14.02
N THR A 302 11.28 -10.43 13.07
CA THR A 302 11.71 -10.15 11.71
C THR A 302 10.99 -11.12 10.78
N ASN A 303 10.16 -10.57 9.90
CA ASN A 303 9.49 -11.31 8.83
C ASN A 303 10.03 -10.80 7.49
N MET A 304 10.35 -11.75 6.62
CA MET A 304 10.84 -11.51 5.26
C MET A 304 10.33 -12.56 4.28
N ASP A 305 9.53 -13.53 4.75
CA ASP A 305 9.12 -14.72 3.97
C ASP A 305 7.70 -14.57 3.38
N ASP A 306 7.00 -13.48 3.71
CA ASP A 306 5.71 -13.08 3.13
C ASP A 306 5.49 -11.56 3.17
N VAL A 307 6.11 -10.85 4.11
CA VAL A 307 6.01 -9.39 4.25
C VAL A 307 7.34 -8.92 4.80
N ASP A 308 7.85 -7.80 4.33
CA ASP A 308 9.15 -7.28 4.76
C ASP A 308 8.96 -6.29 5.92
N TYR A 309 8.97 -6.80 7.15
CA TYR A 309 8.90 -5.98 8.35
C TYR A 309 9.71 -6.55 9.52
N ALA A 310 10.01 -5.69 10.46
CA ALA A 310 10.62 -6.03 11.72
C ALA A 310 10.05 -5.18 12.86
N ILE A 311 10.09 -5.74 14.07
CA ILE A 311 9.77 -5.04 15.31
C ILE A 311 11.05 -4.87 16.10
N ILE A 312 11.37 -3.61 16.44
CA ILE A 312 12.44 -3.25 17.36
C ILE A 312 11.80 -2.96 18.71
N THR A 313 12.14 -3.73 19.74
CA THR A 313 11.78 -3.37 21.12
C THR A 313 12.81 -2.40 21.66
N VAL A 314 12.33 -1.26 22.16
CA VAL A 314 13.14 -0.16 22.68
C VAL A 314 13.51 -0.45 24.13
N ASP A 315 14.78 -0.24 24.47
CA ASP A 315 15.29 -0.40 25.82
C ASP A 315 14.59 0.58 26.78
N ASP A 316 14.36 0.12 28.01
CA ASP A 316 13.68 0.88 29.07
C ASP A 316 14.28 2.28 29.32
N SER A 317 15.59 2.45 29.09
CA SER A 317 16.30 3.73 29.24
C SER A 317 15.95 4.77 28.18
N HIS A 318 15.36 4.35 27.05
CA HIS A 318 15.05 5.20 25.90
C HIS A 318 13.56 5.26 25.56
N LYS A 319 12.70 4.49 26.26
CA LYS A 319 11.26 4.41 25.97
C LYS A 319 10.55 5.78 25.93
N ASP A 320 11.00 6.73 26.75
CA ASP A 320 10.40 8.07 26.81
C ASP A 320 10.64 8.90 25.53
N TRP A 321 11.62 8.50 24.71
CA TRP A 321 11.91 9.15 23.44
C TRP A 321 11.08 8.58 22.28
N PHE A 322 10.45 7.42 22.45
CA PHE A 322 9.64 6.76 21.41
C PHE A 322 8.13 6.91 21.69
N LYS A 323 7.75 7.95 22.46
CA LYS A 323 6.37 8.15 22.92
C LYS A 323 5.50 8.92 21.94
N THR A 324 6.04 9.53 20.89
CA THR A 324 5.20 10.22 19.91
C THR A 324 4.68 9.25 18.87
N ALA A 325 3.50 9.56 18.33
CA ALA A 325 3.03 9.01 17.06
C ALA A 325 3.61 9.81 15.87
N GLY A 326 4.81 10.40 16.03
CA GLY A 326 5.36 11.37 15.08
C GLY A 326 6.05 10.70 13.88
N VAL A 327 5.93 11.34 12.71
CA VAL A 327 6.84 11.16 11.58
C VAL A 327 7.60 12.47 11.36
N ARG A 328 8.92 12.37 11.22
CA ARG A 328 9.83 13.50 11.19
C ARG A 328 9.58 14.38 9.95
N GLY A 329 9.41 15.67 10.23
CA GLY A 329 9.55 16.82 9.34
C GLY A 329 10.10 18.00 10.15
N GLY A 330 9.98 19.23 9.66
CA GLY A 330 10.36 20.46 10.38
C GLY A 330 9.40 20.82 11.50
N SER A 331 8.14 20.39 11.36
CA SER A 331 7.28 20.05 12.49
C SER A 331 6.90 18.57 12.40
N ASP A 332 6.50 17.96 13.52
CA ASP A 332 6.23 16.53 13.56
C ASP A 332 4.83 16.25 12.97
N LEU A 333 4.73 15.31 12.01
CA LEU A 333 3.43 14.81 11.56
C LEU A 333 2.90 13.82 12.59
N HIS A 334 1.76 14.12 13.20
CA HIS A 334 1.10 13.21 14.14
C HIS A 334 0.25 12.17 13.40
N ILE A 335 0.53 10.89 13.63
CA ILE A 335 -0.24 9.78 13.06
C ILE A 335 -1.53 9.58 13.85
N THR A 336 -2.67 9.62 13.15
CA THR A 336 -4.03 9.55 13.73
C THR A 336 -4.69 8.18 13.58
N GLY A 337 -4.11 7.30 12.75
CA GLY A 337 -4.66 5.98 12.45
C GLY A 337 -3.89 5.27 11.35
N THR A 338 -4.50 4.20 10.82
CA THR A 338 -3.98 3.45 9.67
C THR A 338 -4.86 3.60 8.44
N ALA A 339 -4.30 3.32 7.27
CA ALA A 339 -4.94 3.40 5.98
C ALA A 339 -4.56 2.18 5.12
N ASP A 340 -5.53 1.67 4.37
CA ASP A 340 -5.28 0.66 3.35
C ASP A 340 -4.76 1.34 2.06
N PRO A 341 -3.74 0.78 1.39
CA PRO A 341 -3.28 1.31 0.12
C PRO A 341 -4.33 1.08 -0.97
N VAL A 342 -4.62 2.12 -1.75
CA VAL A 342 -5.55 2.09 -2.90
C VAL A 342 -4.85 2.65 -4.11
N VAL A 343 -4.95 1.99 -5.27
CA VAL A 343 -4.32 2.48 -6.51
C VAL A 343 -4.79 3.91 -6.81
N GLY A 344 -3.84 4.79 -7.13
CA GLY A 344 -4.05 6.22 -7.35
C GLY A 344 -4.13 7.08 -6.08
N MET A 345 -4.12 6.49 -4.89
CA MET A 345 -4.07 7.23 -3.62
C MET A 345 -2.73 7.97 -3.51
N PRO A 346 -2.72 9.28 -3.19
CA PRO A 346 -1.48 9.99 -2.94
C PRO A 346 -0.84 9.52 -1.63
N VAL A 347 0.47 9.31 -1.66
CA VAL A 347 1.27 8.82 -0.55
C VAL A 347 2.60 9.56 -0.48
N CYS A 348 3.12 9.72 0.73
CA CYS A 348 4.46 10.27 0.95
C CYS A 348 5.26 9.38 1.89
N LYS A 349 6.56 9.25 1.62
CA LYS A 349 7.52 8.50 2.42
C LYS A 349 8.46 9.45 3.13
N SER A 350 8.63 9.29 4.45
CA SER A 350 9.73 9.91 5.22
C SER A 350 10.87 8.92 5.43
N GLY A 351 12.08 9.28 5.06
CA GLY A 351 13.29 8.45 5.26
C GLY A 351 14.56 9.29 5.33
N VAL A 352 15.61 8.73 5.89
CA VAL A 352 16.82 9.48 6.24
C VAL A 352 17.65 9.95 5.04
N THR A 353 17.46 9.36 3.87
CA THR A 353 18.26 9.70 2.70
C THR A 353 17.55 10.75 1.85
N THR A 354 16.24 10.61 1.64
CA THR A 354 15.46 11.51 0.77
C THR A 354 14.51 12.45 1.50
N GLY A 355 14.36 12.34 2.82
CA GLY A 355 13.38 13.11 3.57
C GLY A 355 11.96 12.69 3.17
N PHE A 356 11.05 13.67 3.08
CA PHE A 356 9.75 13.46 2.44
C PHE A 356 9.87 13.41 0.91
N SER A 357 9.42 12.31 0.34
CA SER A 357 9.20 12.12 -1.10
C SER A 357 7.78 11.61 -1.33
N CYS A 358 7.06 12.18 -2.29
CA CYS A 358 5.65 11.87 -2.55
C CYS A 358 5.44 11.25 -3.94
N GLY A 359 4.30 10.58 -4.09
CA GLY A 359 3.90 9.82 -5.26
C GLY A 359 2.48 9.31 -5.10
N VAL A 360 2.06 8.40 -5.97
CA VAL A 360 0.79 7.70 -5.89
C VAL A 360 1.00 6.20 -5.81
N VAL A 361 0.07 5.50 -5.18
CA VAL A 361 0.07 4.03 -5.19
C VAL A 361 -0.21 3.54 -6.62
N THR A 362 0.67 2.73 -7.19
CA THR A 362 0.57 2.23 -8.57
C THR A 362 -0.01 0.82 -8.63
N SER A 363 0.13 0.03 -7.57
CA SER A 363 -0.46 -1.31 -7.46
C SER A 363 -0.61 -1.73 -6.00
N THR A 364 -1.56 -2.63 -5.73
CA THR A 364 -1.84 -3.14 -4.38
C THR A 364 -2.01 -4.66 -4.40
N ASN A 365 -1.92 -5.28 -3.23
CA ASN A 365 -2.15 -6.71 -3.05
C ASN A 365 -1.29 -7.59 -3.97
N LEU A 366 -0.04 -7.17 -4.20
CA LEU A 366 0.91 -7.92 -5.01
C LEU A 366 1.49 -9.07 -4.17
N LYS A 367 1.73 -10.24 -4.79
CA LYS A 367 2.67 -11.23 -4.27
C LYS A 367 3.98 -11.10 -5.04
N LEU A 368 4.93 -10.28 -4.60
CA LEU A 368 6.19 -10.09 -5.35
C LEU A 368 7.17 -11.21 -5.06
N GLU A 369 7.88 -11.72 -6.06
CA GLU A 369 9.02 -12.60 -5.77
C GLU A 369 10.32 -11.79 -5.84
N VAL A 370 11.05 -11.70 -4.72
CA VAL A 370 12.35 -10.99 -4.65
C VAL A 370 13.43 -12.01 -4.29
N GLY A 371 14.14 -12.48 -5.33
CA GLY A 371 15.10 -13.58 -5.18
C GLY A 371 14.40 -14.91 -4.91
N ASN A 372 14.61 -15.50 -3.73
CA ASN A 372 13.98 -16.77 -3.32
C ASN A 372 12.77 -16.57 -2.37
N ARG A 373 12.18 -15.37 -2.35
CA ARG A 373 11.19 -14.94 -1.34
C ARG A 373 9.92 -14.45 -2.02
N THR A 374 8.78 -14.64 -1.38
CA THR A 374 7.49 -14.07 -1.79
C THR A 374 7.11 -12.94 -0.81
N LEU A 375 6.71 -11.77 -1.30
CA LEU A 375 6.14 -10.67 -0.52
C LEU A 375 4.64 -10.61 -0.84
N GLY A 376 3.81 -11.27 -0.06
CA GLY A 376 2.37 -11.17 -0.10
C GLY A 376 1.83 -9.80 0.33
N ASN A 377 0.77 -9.39 -0.35
CA ASN A 377 0.01 -8.16 -0.14
C ASN A 377 0.79 -6.83 -0.18
N ALA A 378 2.00 -6.82 -0.74
CA ALA A 378 2.75 -5.58 -0.94
C ALA A 378 1.98 -4.58 -1.82
N PHE A 379 2.28 -3.30 -1.64
CA PHE A 379 1.87 -2.25 -2.57
C PHE A 379 3.10 -1.58 -3.17
N THR A 380 2.90 -1.00 -4.35
CA THR A 380 3.91 -0.16 -5.01
C THR A 380 3.43 1.26 -5.12
N SER A 381 4.38 2.18 -5.17
CA SER A 381 4.15 3.59 -5.47
C SER A 381 5.25 4.11 -6.38
N ASN A 382 4.98 5.18 -7.11
CA ASN A 382 6.00 5.83 -7.94
C ASN A 382 6.90 6.82 -7.15
N ILE A 383 7.06 6.59 -5.85
CA ILE A 383 7.90 7.41 -4.97
C ILE A 383 9.37 7.06 -5.21
N CYS A 384 10.23 8.06 -5.38
CA CYS A 384 11.67 7.83 -5.31
C CYS A 384 12.13 7.51 -3.89
N ALA A 385 12.85 6.39 -3.73
CA ALA A 385 13.50 6.00 -2.48
C ALA A 385 14.92 5.50 -2.74
N LEU A 386 15.87 5.88 -1.89
CA LEU A 386 17.29 5.55 -2.04
C LEU A 386 17.78 4.70 -0.86
N GLN A 387 18.98 4.13 -0.97
CA GLN A 387 19.62 3.39 0.12
C GLN A 387 19.55 4.15 1.45
N GLY A 388 18.99 3.51 2.48
CA GLY A 388 18.79 4.10 3.80
C GLY A 388 17.36 4.54 4.10
N ASP A 389 16.53 4.78 3.08
CA ASP A 389 15.10 5.04 3.27
C ASP A 389 14.30 3.78 3.63
N SER A 390 14.93 2.60 3.51
CA SER A 390 14.44 1.32 3.99
C SER A 390 13.88 1.42 5.41
N GLY A 391 12.67 0.91 5.61
CA GLY A 391 11.95 0.95 6.88
C GLY A 391 11.23 2.27 7.18
N GLY A 392 11.47 3.31 6.38
CA GLY A 392 10.85 4.62 6.54
C GLY A 392 9.32 4.59 6.44
N ALA A 393 8.68 5.53 7.12
CA ALA A 393 7.23 5.63 7.22
C ALA A 393 6.61 6.09 5.91
N ILE A 394 5.57 5.39 5.42
CA ILE A 394 4.73 5.81 4.30
C ILE A 394 3.37 6.21 4.83
N ILE A 395 2.93 7.41 4.49
CA ILE A 395 1.72 8.04 5.01
C ILE A 395 0.81 8.53 3.87
N SER A 396 -0.46 8.71 4.19
CA SER A 396 -1.47 9.36 3.34
C SER A 396 -2.37 10.17 4.28
N GLY A 397 -2.42 11.49 4.06
CA GLY A 397 -2.93 12.45 5.03
C GLY A 397 -2.18 12.36 6.37
N THR A 398 -2.89 11.99 7.43
CA THR A 398 -2.33 11.75 8.77
C THR A 398 -2.34 10.28 9.18
N ARG A 399 -2.54 9.36 8.23
CA ARG A 399 -2.65 7.92 8.50
C ARG A 399 -1.41 7.17 8.03
N ALA A 400 -1.00 6.17 8.80
CA ALA A 400 0.04 5.22 8.41
C ALA A 400 -0.49 4.30 7.29
N VAL A 401 0.25 4.18 6.20
CA VAL A 401 -0.08 3.28 5.07
C VAL A 401 0.83 2.06 5.07
N GLY A 402 2.13 2.25 5.32
CA GLY A 402 3.09 1.15 5.28
C GLY A 402 4.52 1.57 5.57
N VAL A 403 5.44 0.61 5.50
CA VAL A 403 6.88 0.85 5.63
C VAL A 403 7.58 0.57 4.31
N SER A 404 8.55 1.44 3.97
CA SER A 404 9.41 1.31 2.80
C SER A 404 10.22 0.01 2.85
N SER A 405 10.22 -0.77 1.77
CA SER A 405 10.92 -2.06 1.69
C SER A 405 12.05 -2.01 0.66
N ALA A 406 11.73 -1.85 -0.62
CA ALA A 406 12.71 -1.91 -1.69
C ALA A 406 12.42 -0.85 -2.76
N SER A 407 13.43 -0.46 -3.52
CA SER A 407 13.25 0.40 -4.68
C SER A 407 14.15 -0.02 -5.83
N ASP A 408 13.64 0.10 -7.05
CA ASP A 408 14.38 -0.14 -8.29
C ASP A 408 15.47 0.92 -8.56
N VAL A 409 15.37 2.08 -7.90
CA VAL A 409 16.34 3.17 -7.98
C VAL A 409 17.20 3.31 -6.71
N GLY A 410 17.20 2.30 -5.84
CA GLY A 410 17.90 2.35 -4.55
C GLY A 410 19.41 2.62 -4.64
N ASP A 411 20.04 2.20 -5.74
CA ASP A 411 21.48 2.31 -6.00
C ASP A 411 21.92 3.68 -6.58
N PHE A 412 20.97 4.56 -6.90
CA PHE A 412 21.29 5.90 -7.42
C PHE A 412 21.77 6.84 -6.32
N THR A 413 22.59 7.83 -6.73
CA THR A 413 23.13 8.80 -5.77
C THR A 413 22.16 9.92 -5.40
N SER A 414 21.12 10.13 -6.23
CA SER A 414 20.07 11.12 -5.97
C SER A 414 18.78 10.79 -6.74
N CYS A 415 17.65 11.25 -6.22
CA CYS A 415 16.36 11.11 -6.92
C CYS A 415 16.33 11.87 -8.26
N SER A 416 17.02 13.01 -8.36
CA SER A 416 17.09 13.75 -9.63
C SER A 416 17.87 12.99 -10.70
N GLU A 417 18.86 12.18 -10.31
CA GLU A 417 19.55 11.26 -11.22
C GLU A 417 18.66 10.08 -11.59
N ALA A 418 18.03 9.45 -10.60
CA ALA A 418 17.12 8.32 -10.78
C ALA A 418 15.98 8.67 -11.74
N VAL A 419 15.26 9.77 -11.50
CA VAL A 419 14.17 10.26 -12.36
C VAL A 419 14.65 10.58 -13.77
N ARG A 420 15.82 11.22 -13.92
CA ARG A 420 16.35 11.50 -15.27
C ARG A 420 16.69 10.23 -16.04
N GLN A 421 17.29 9.24 -15.38
CA GLN A 421 17.70 8.01 -16.06
C GLN A 421 16.51 7.12 -16.37
N THR A 422 15.56 6.98 -15.45
CA THR A 422 14.30 6.25 -15.68
C THR A 422 13.44 6.93 -16.75
N ALA A 423 13.34 8.26 -16.75
CA ALA A 423 12.59 9.01 -17.76
C ALA A 423 13.13 8.87 -19.20
N ILE A 424 14.41 8.53 -19.39
CA ILE A 424 14.96 8.23 -20.73
C ILE A 424 14.32 6.97 -21.32
N PHE A 425 13.98 6.01 -20.45
CA PHE A 425 13.25 4.79 -20.80
C PHE A 425 11.73 4.98 -20.64
N GLY A 426 11.33 6.11 -20.05
CA GLY A 426 9.97 6.54 -19.82
C GLY A 426 9.34 5.95 -18.55
N ASP A 427 10.15 5.31 -17.71
CA ASP A 427 9.75 4.75 -16.42
C ASP A 427 9.75 5.82 -15.33
N THR A 428 9.02 5.54 -14.24
CA THR A 428 9.10 6.30 -12.99
C THR A 428 9.73 5.44 -11.89
N PRO A 429 10.43 6.04 -10.90
CA PRO A 429 10.95 5.30 -9.76
C PRO A 429 9.87 4.49 -9.06
N LEU A 430 10.13 3.22 -8.77
CA LEU A 430 9.18 2.35 -8.06
C LEU A 430 9.66 2.07 -6.64
N LEU A 431 8.80 2.36 -5.67
CA LEU A 431 8.96 1.98 -4.27
C LEU A 431 7.99 0.86 -3.91
N TYR A 432 8.55 -0.25 -3.47
CA TYR A 432 7.87 -1.39 -2.87
C TYR A 432 7.71 -1.19 -1.37
N ALA A 433 6.53 -1.51 -0.84
CA ALA A 433 6.22 -1.28 0.55
C ALA A 433 5.33 -2.37 1.15
N THR A 434 5.50 -2.58 2.45
CA THR A 434 4.68 -3.49 3.26
C THR A 434 3.53 -2.70 3.90
N PRO A 435 2.25 -3.06 3.66
CA PRO A 435 1.12 -2.38 4.28
C PRO A 435 1.15 -2.47 5.81
N ILE A 436 0.84 -1.38 6.49
CA ILE A 436 0.91 -1.33 7.95
C ILE A 436 -0.15 -2.23 8.59
N ASN A 437 -1.34 -2.31 7.99
CA ASN A 437 -2.43 -3.15 8.50
C ASN A 437 -2.06 -4.64 8.42
N ASP A 438 -1.29 -5.06 7.42
CA ASP A 438 -0.81 -6.44 7.32
C ASP A 438 0.25 -6.77 8.39
N ILE A 439 1.12 -5.80 8.70
CA ILE A 439 2.08 -5.94 9.80
C ILE A 439 1.34 -6.10 11.13
N LEU A 440 0.35 -5.24 11.41
CA LEU A 440 -0.42 -5.28 12.66
C LEU A 440 -1.31 -6.53 12.77
N ASN A 441 -1.79 -7.05 11.64
CA ASN A 441 -2.54 -8.31 11.60
C ASN A 441 -1.63 -9.53 11.82
N THR A 442 -0.37 -9.47 11.37
CA THR A 442 0.61 -10.55 11.56
C THR A 442 1.21 -10.50 12.97
N SER A 443 1.68 -9.33 13.40
CA SER A 443 2.25 -9.07 14.71
C SER A 443 1.17 -8.55 15.68
N THR A 444 0.22 -9.43 16.02
CA THR A 444 -0.98 -9.07 16.82
C THR A 444 -0.71 -8.53 18.24
N TYR A 445 0.53 -8.62 18.71
CA TYR A 445 0.93 -8.08 20.01
C TYR A 445 1.41 -6.63 19.94
N VAL A 446 1.60 -6.06 18.74
CA VAL A 446 2.02 -4.68 18.52
C VAL A 446 0.82 -3.81 18.16
N ARG A 447 0.83 -2.56 18.65
CA ARG A 447 -0.13 -1.51 18.26
C ARG A 447 0.61 -0.22 17.97
N LEU A 448 0.18 0.49 16.93
CA LEU A 448 0.69 1.84 16.67
C LEU A 448 0.31 2.80 17.79
N ASN A 449 1.23 3.72 18.06
CA ASN A 449 0.85 4.91 18.78
C ASN A 449 0.08 5.85 17.84
N THR A 450 -1.05 6.37 18.33
CA THR A 450 -1.91 7.31 17.61
C THR A 450 -2.32 8.51 18.47
N GLN A 451 -1.81 8.57 19.71
CA GLN A 451 -2.15 9.60 20.70
C GLN A 451 -0.98 10.52 21.02
#